data_AF-A0ABD2P923-F1
#
_entry.id   AF-A0ABD2P923-F1
#
_cell.length_a   1.000
_cell.length_b   1.000
_cell.length_c   1.000
_cell.angle_alpha   90.00
_cell.angle_beta   90.00
_cell.angle_gamma   90.00
#
_symmetry.space_group_name_H-M   'P 1'
#
loop_
_entity.id
_entity.type
_entity.pdbx_description
1 polymer ?
#
loop_
_entity_poly.entity_id
_entity_poly.type
_entity_poly.pdbx_seq_one_letter_code
_entity_poly.pdbx_strand_id
1 'polypeptide(L)'
;MFRHILHMSGLESCNRDCSGRGECHNGTCLCEIRYTGDICNDPNLPYHAGIGGVFFLVALVCAVQLIMCILSEYHRLKTPTFMKACRVTTQKCIYFVICLASLIRGAYFISPDSFEYNWSTSLLSSYYPLLMSSASLIVCFWAEKIPATL
;
A
#
# COMPACT_ATOMS: atom_id res chain seq x y z
N MET A 1 -17.12 -54.05 0.97
CA MET A 1 -15.94 -53.44 1.65
C MET A 1 -15.47 -52.11 1.01
N PHE A 2 -16.30 -51.42 0.19
CA PHE A 2 -15.92 -50.15 -0.49
C PHE A 2 -16.71 -48.91 0.00
N ARG A 3 -17.61 -49.07 0.98
CA ARG A 3 -18.49 -47.99 1.44
C ARG A 3 -17.94 -47.18 2.63
N HIS A 4 -16.77 -47.57 3.15
CA HIS A 4 -16.10 -46.89 4.26
C HIS A 4 -14.95 -45.96 3.83
N ILE A 5 -14.57 -45.95 2.55
CA ILE A 5 -13.46 -45.12 2.05
C ILE A 5 -13.95 -43.73 1.57
N LEU A 6 -15.23 -43.58 1.21
CA LEU A 6 -15.79 -42.30 0.74
C LEU A 6 -16.47 -41.47 1.83
N HIS A 7 -16.44 -41.90 3.10
CA HIS A 7 -17.02 -41.16 4.22
C HIS A 7 -15.94 -40.57 5.17
N MET A 8 -14.66 -40.63 4.79
CA MET A 8 -13.55 -40.00 5.50
C MET A 8 -12.85 -38.93 4.66
N SER A 9 -13.50 -38.38 3.65
CA SER A 9 -13.02 -37.19 2.92
C SER A 9 -13.80 -35.93 3.26
N GLY A 10 -14.82 -36.00 4.13
CA GLY A 10 -15.65 -34.84 4.50
C GLY A 10 -15.43 -34.30 5.91
N LEU A 11 -14.80 -35.07 6.81
CA LEU A 11 -14.62 -34.69 8.23
C LEU A 11 -13.17 -34.27 8.57
N GLU A 12 -12.17 -34.70 7.79
CA GLU A 12 -10.80 -34.16 7.84
C GLU A 12 -10.62 -32.89 6.99
N SER A 13 -11.58 -32.61 6.11
CA SER A 13 -11.39 -31.71 4.98
C SER A 13 -11.30 -30.22 5.37
N CYS A 14 -11.76 -29.86 6.57
CA CYS A 14 -11.49 -28.57 7.21
C CYS A 14 -10.98 -28.75 8.64
N ASN A 15 -10.10 -29.73 8.85
CA ASN A 15 -9.47 -29.92 10.15
C ASN A 15 -8.74 -28.60 10.53
N ARG A 16 -9.06 -28.04 11.70
CA ARG A 16 -8.60 -26.73 12.22
C ARG A 16 -9.23 -25.47 11.61
N ASP A 17 -10.46 -25.54 11.09
CA ASP A 17 -11.24 -24.36 10.69
C ASP A 17 -10.49 -23.45 9.70
N CYS A 18 -9.81 -24.06 8.71
CA CYS A 18 -9.00 -23.35 7.72
C CYS A 18 -7.96 -22.39 8.34
N SER A 19 -7.36 -22.79 9.47
CA SER A 19 -6.42 -21.98 10.26
C SER A 19 -7.00 -20.66 10.79
N GLY A 20 -8.33 -20.52 10.78
CA GLY A 20 -9.05 -19.28 11.08
C GLY A 20 -8.84 -18.18 10.03
N ARG A 21 -8.37 -18.52 8.83
CA ARG A 21 -7.98 -17.59 7.75
C ARG A 21 -8.74 -17.83 6.44
N GLY A 22 -9.92 -18.45 6.54
CA GLY A 22 -10.74 -18.82 5.40
C GLY A 22 -12.08 -19.39 5.85
N GLU A 23 -12.95 -19.65 4.88
CA GLU A 23 -14.25 -20.28 5.12
C GLU A 23 -14.25 -21.72 4.62
N CYS A 24 -14.85 -22.63 5.40
CA CYS A 24 -15.00 -24.02 5.01
C CYS A 24 -16.29 -24.24 4.20
N HIS A 25 -16.18 -24.66 2.93
CA HIS A 25 -17.32 -24.93 2.05
C HIS A 25 -17.22 -26.36 1.49
N ASN A 26 -18.18 -27.23 1.83
CA ASN A 26 -18.20 -28.65 1.41
C ASN A 26 -16.89 -29.41 1.65
N GLY A 27 -16.18 -29.07 2.73
CA GLY A 27 -14.88 -29.65 3.05
C GLY A 27 -13.69 -29.04 2.31
N THR A 28 -13.86 -27.99 1.52
CA THR A 28 -12.72 -27.26 0.93
C THR A 28 -12.58 -25.91 1.63
N CYS A 29 -11.35 -25.54 1.97
CA CYS A 29 -11.05 -24.22 2.54
C CYS A 29 -10.94 -23.16 1.44
N LEU A 30 -11.80 -22.14 1.53
CA LEU A 30 -11.72 -20.91 0.74
C LEU A 30 -10.92 -19.87 1.54
N CYS A 31 -9.65 -19.69 1.17
CA CYS A 31 -8.75 -18.79 1.89
C CYS A 31 -9.04 -17.32 1.63
N GLU A 32 -8.78 -16.48 2.64
CA GLU A 32 -8.64 -15.05 2.44
C GLU A 32 -7.52 -14.74 1.43
N ILE A 33 -7.65 -13.62 0.71
CA ILE A 33 -6.74 -13.25 -0.38
C ILE A 33 -5.25 -13.15 0.03
N ARG A 34 -4.98 -12.94 1.32
CA ARG A 34 -3.63 -12.86 1.90
C ARG A 34 -2.95 -14.21 2.14
N TYR A 35 -3.70 -15.30 2.04
CA TYR A 35 -3.28 -16.66 2.38
C TYR A 35 -3.57 -17.64 1.24
N THR A 36 -2.89 -18.77 1.26
CA THR A 36 -2.98 -19.84 0.27
C THR A 36 -2.71 -21.20 0.92
N GLY A 37 -2.78 -22.27 0.13
CA GLY A 37 -2.62 -23.65 0.57
C GLY A 37 -3.92 -24.30 1.02
N ASP A 38 -3.91 -25.62 1.16
CA ASP A 38 -5.11 -26.46 1.37
C ASP A 38 -5.86 -26.12 2.69
N ILE A 39 -5.15 -25.55 3.67
CA ILE A 39 -5.69 -25.15 4.97
C ILE A 39 -5.41 -23.67 5.30
N CYS A 40 -5.12 -22.84 4.29
CA CYS A 40 -4.88 -21.39 4.44
C CYS A 40 -3.75 -21.02 5.42
N ASN A 41 -2.70 -21.85 5.49
CA ASN A 41 -1.57 -21.64 6.39
C ASN A 41 -0.43 -20.85 5.75
N ASP A 42 -0.33 -20.89 4.42
CA ASP A 42 0.79 -20.27 3.70
C ASP A 42 0.44 -18.84 3.29
N PRO A 43 1.40 -17.90 3.31
CA PRO A 43 1.17 -16.54 2.84
C PRO A 43 1.06 -16.50 1.31
N ASN A 44 0.13 -15.69 0.79
CA ASN A 44 0.01 -15.45 -0.64
C ASN A 44 1.07 -14.43 -1.11
N LEU A 45 2.29 -14.93 -1.36
CA LEU A 45 3.43 -14.10 -1.75
C LEU A 45 3.17 -13.14 -2.92
N PRO A 46 2.58 -13.54 -4.06
CA PRO A 46 2.34 -12.61 -5.17
C PRO A 46 1.35 -11.49 -4.81
N TYR A 47 0.39 -11.75 -3.92
CA TYR A 47 -0.50 -10.69 -3.40
C TYR A 47 0.29 -9.67 -2.57
N HIS A 48 1.08 -10.14 -1.61
CA HIS A 48 1.90 -9.30 -0.72
C HIS A 48 2.94 -8.49 -1.50
N ALA A 49 3.65 -9.12 -2.43
CA ALA A 49 4.62 -8.47 -3.30
C ALA A 49 3.96 -7.48 -4.27
N GLY A 50 2.82 -7.86 -4.87
CA GLY A 50 2.08 -7.00 -5.80
C GLY A 50 1.57 -5.73 -5.13
N ILE A 51 0.85 -5.87 -4.02
CA ILE A 51 0.33 -4.71 -3.28
C ILE A 51 1.47 -3.88 -2.67
N GLY A 52 2.47 -4.51 -2.05
CA GLY A 52 3.63 -3.81 -1.53
C GLY A 52 4.37 -3.02 -2.61
N GLY A 53 4.52 -3.60 -3.81
CA GLY A 53 5.09 -2.97 -4.98
C GLY A 53 4.33 -1.71 -5.41
N VAL A 54 2.99 -1.75 -5.45
CA VAL A 54 2.17 -0.57 -5.75
C VAL A 54 2.45 0.58 -4.77
N PHE A 55 2.51 0.30 -3.47
CA PHE A 55 2.83 1.32 -2.46
C PHE A 55 4.24 1.89 -2.62
N PHE A 56 5.23 1.07 -2.99
CA PHE A 56 6.57 1.56 -3.28
C PHE A 56 6.66 2.40 -4.56
N LEU A 57 5.88 2.08 -5.59
CA LEU A 57 5.76 2.93 -6.78
C LEU A 57 5.17 4.31 -6.42
N VAL A 58 4.14 4.34 -5.57
CA VAL A 58 3.58 5.61 -5.08
C VAL A 58 4.61 6.40 -4.27
N ALA A 59 5.34 5.74 -3.36
CA ALA A 59 6.41 6.38 -2.60
C ALA A 59 7.49 7.00 -3.53
N LEU A 60 7.90 6.26 -4.56
CA LEU A 60 8.86 6.73 -5.56
C LEU A 60 8.34 7.97 -6.30
N VAL A 61 7.09 7.95 -6.78
CA VAL A 61 6.47 9.08 -7.47
C VAL A 61 6.42 10.32 -6.56
N CYS A 62 6.00 10.16 -5.30
CA CYS A 62 5.96 11.26 -4.34
C CYS A 62 7.37 11.80 -4.00
N ALA A 63 8.37 10.94 -3.90
CA ALA A 63 9.76 11.35 -3.70
C ALA A 63 10.27 12.16 -4.90
N VAL A 64 10.00 11.71 -6.13
CA VAL A 64 10.37 12.44 -7.36
C VAL A 64 9.66 13.80 -7.41
N GLN A 65 8.36 13.87 -7.10
CA GLN A 65 7.61 15.12 -7.04
C GLN A 65 8.18 16.09 -6.01
N LEU A 66 8.54 15.59 -4.82
CA LEU A 66 9.18 16.38 -3.77
C LEU A 66 10.53 16.94 -4.23
N ILE A 67 11.37 16.08 -4.84
CA ILE A 67 12.68 16.48 -5.38
C ILE A 67 12.51 17.55 -6.47
N MET A 68 11.63 17.32 -7.44
CA MET A 68 11.34 18.28 -8.50
C MET A 68 10.87 19.63 -7.95
N CYS A 69 10.02 19.63 -6.92
CA CYS A 69 9.58 20.86 -6.25
C CYS A 69 10.74 21.59 -5.58
N ILE A 70 11.63 20.87 -4.88
CA ILE A 70 12.80 21.47 -4.21
C ILE A 70 13.78 22.03 -5.24
N LEU A 71 14.07 21.28 -6.31
CA LEU A 71 14.98 21.70 -7.38
C LEU A 71 14.44 22.92 -8.14
N SER A 72 13.13 22.96 -8.43
CA SER A 72 12.49 24.10 -9.07
C SER A 72 12.58 25.37 -8.21
N GLU A 73 12.33 25.25 -6.90
CA GLU A 73 12.52 26.36 -5.97
C GLU A 73 13.98 26.79 -5.94
N TYR A 74 14.92 25.84 -5.82
CA TYR A 74 16.35 26.12 -5.81
C TYR A 74 16.80 26.91 -7.04
N HIS A 75 16.35 26.52 -8.24
CA HIS A 75 16.65 27.21 -9.49
C HIS A 75 16.03 28.62 -9.58
N ARG A 76 14.88 28.85 -8.91
CA ARG A 76 14.22 30.17 -8.90
C ARG A 76 14.92 31.18 -7.97
N LEU A 77 15.78 30.72 -7.05
CA LEU A 77 16.50 31.61 -6.14
C LEU A 77 17.72 32.25 -6.83
N LYS A 78 17.72 33.58 -6.89
CA LYS A 78 18.82 34.40 -7.46
C LYS A 78 20.13 34.31 -6.65
N THR A 79 20.05 33.85 -5.39
CA THR A 79 21.18 33.46 -4.54
C THR A 79 20.88 32.10 -3.90
N PRO A 80 21.55 31.01 -4.31
CA PRO A 80 21.20 29.67 -3.84
C PRO A 80 21.60 29.49 -2.37
N THR A 81 20.63 29.22 -1.51
CA THR A 81 20.88 28.79 -0.13
C THR A 81 19.93 27.65 0.20
N PHE A 82 20.48 26.50 0.58
CA PHE A 82 19.73 25.26 0.82
C PHE A 82 18.60 25.45 1.86
N MET A 83 18.86 26.19 2.96
CA MET A 83 17.85 26.45 4.00
C MET A 83 16.64 27.27 3.50
N LYS A 84 16.82 28.19 2.53
CA LYS A 84 15.70 28.93 1.95
C LYS A 84 14.92 28.10 0.93
N ALA A 85 15.61 27.25 0.17
CA ALA A 85 14.97 26.33 -0.78
C ALA A 85 14.13 25.25 -0.07
N CYS A 86 14.53 24.85 1.14
CA CYS A 86 13.78 23.91 1.98
C CYS A 86 12.67 24.58 2.81
N ARG A 87 12.21 25.78 2.44
CA ARG A 87 11.08 26.43 3.13
C ARG A 87 9.87 25.48 3.09
N VAL A 88 9.46 25.08 4.29
CA VAL A 88 8.37 24.13 4.52
C VAL A 88 7.06 24.76 4.06
N THR A 89 6.67 24.46 2.83
CA THR A 89 5.38 24.82 2.23
C THR A 89 4.40 23.65 2.38
N THR A 90 3.11 23.93 2.52
CA THR A 90 2.05 22.90 2.65
C THR A 90 2.17 21.78 1.60
N GLN A 91 2.47 22.11 0.34
CA GLN A 91 2.67 21.13 -0.74
C GLN A 91 3.84 20.16 -0.49
N LYS A 92 5.00 20.68 -0.04
CA LYS A 92 6.19 19.84 0.27
C LYS A 92 5.93 18.93 1.47
N CYS A 93 5.19 19.42 2.48
CA CYS A 93 4.76 18.60 3.61
C CYS A 93 3.88 17.44 3.16
N ILE A 94 2.91 17.69 2.28
CA ILE A 94 1.99 16.67 1.79
C ILE A 94 2.76 15.56 1.05
N TYR A 95 3.65 15.90 0.12
CA TYR A 95 4.45 14.88 -0.59
C TYR A 95 5.38 14.09 0.34
N PHE A 96 5.99 14.75 1.33
CA PHE A 96 6.81 14.07 2.33
C PHE A 96 6.01 13.09 3.18
N VAL A 97 4.85 13.51 3.69
CA VAL A 97 3.97 12.67 4.51
C VAL A 97 3.43 11.47 3.72
N ILE A 98 3.02 11.67 2.46
CA ILE A 98 2.53 10.58 1.60
C ILE A 98 3.65 9.60 1.27
N CYS A 99 4.87 10.10 0.97
CA CYS A 99 6.03 9.24 0.74
C CYS A 99 6.31 8.34 1.95
N LEU A 100 6.37 8.92 3.15
CA LEU A 100 6.59 8.17 4.39
C LEU A 100 5.48 7.16 4.67
N ALA A 101 4.21 7.57 4.54
CA ALA A 101 3.07 6.69 4.74
C ALA A 101 3.05 5.51 3.75
N SER A 102 3.39 5.77 2.49
CA SER A 102 3.45 4.75 1.43
C SER A 102 4.60 3.76 1.66
N LEU A 103 5.77 4.24 2.07
CA LEU A 103 6.91 3.38 2.44
C LEU A 103 6.59 2.46 3.61
N ILE A 104 6.00 3.01 4.68
CA ILE A 104 5.59 2.24 5.85
C ILE A 104 4.56 1.17 5.45
N ARG A 105 3.60 1.52 4.59
CA ARG A 105 2.57 0.59 4.14
C ARG A 105 3.10 -0.48 3.20
N GLY A 106 4.00 -0.15 2.29
CA GLY A 106 4.66 -1.12 1.41
C GLY A 106 5.50 -2.12 2.21
N ALA A 107 6.25 -1.64 3.20
CA ALA A 107 7.01 -2.48 4.11
C ALA A 107 6.10 -3.44 4.89
N TYR A 108 4.95 -2.97 5.39
CA TYR A 108 3.97 -3.82 6.08
C TYR A 108 3.49 -5.02 5.25
N PHE A 109 3.21 -4.83 3.96
CA PHE A 109 2.76 -5.93 3.10
C PHE A 109 3.88 -6.91 2.75
N ILE A 110 5.13 -6.45 2.65
CA ILE A 110 6.27 -7.32 2.28
C ILE A 110 6.84 -8.05 3.50
N SER A 111 6.76 -7.47 4.70
CA SER A 111 7.21 -8.09 5.95
C SER A 111 6.07 -8.12 6.98
N PRO A 112 5.11 -9.07 6.86
CA PRO A 112 3.98 -9.15 7.79
C PRO A 112 4.38 -9.63 9.20
N ASP A 113 5.44 -10.43 9.36
CA ASP A 113 5.84 -11.03 10.64
C ASP A 113 6.48 -10.05 11.64
N SER A 114 6.86 -8.85 11.21
CA SER A 114 7.53 -7.85 12.05
C SER A 114 6.60 -6.80 12.66
N PHE A 115 5.31 -6.79 12.29
CA PHE A 115 4.38 -5.72 12.64
C PHE A 115 3.09 -6.23 13.32
N GLU A 116 3.21 -6.68 14.57
CA GLU A 116 2.06 -6.81 15.49
C GLU A 116 1.67 -5.44 16.08
N TYR A 117 0.77 -4.67 15.45
CA TYR A 117 -0.08 -3.71 16.19
C TYR A 117 -1.16 -2.98 15.33
N ASN A 118 -2.20 -2.49 16.02
CA ASN A 118 -3.40 -1.79 15.54
C ASN A 118 -3.21 -0.42 14.83
N TRP A 119 -2.00 0.10 14.63
CA TRP A 119 -1.81 1.41 13.97
C TRP A 119 -1.85 1.32 12.44
N SER A 120 -1.68 0.12 11.87
CA SER A 120 -1.69 -0.09 10.41
C SER A 120 -3.07 0.15 9.77
N THR A 121 -4.16 -0.06 10.52
CA THR A 121 -5.54 0.20 10.10
C THR A 121 -5.86 1.70 10.09
N SER A 122 -5.39 2.46 11.09
CA SER A 122 -5.53 3.93 11.11
C SER A 122 -4.73 4.61 9.98
N LEU A 123 -3.58 4.06 9.60
CA LEU A 123 -2.81 4.50 8.44
C LEU A 123 -3.53 4.18 7.11
N LEU A 124 -4.25 3.06 7.02
CA LEU A 124 -5.02 2.67 5.84
C LEU A 124 -6.17 3.65 5.55
N SER A 125 -6.92 4.07 6.57
CA SER A 125 -8.03 5.02 6.43
C SER A 125 -7.56 6.43 6.04
N SER A 126 -6.36 6.81 6.48
CA SER A 126 -5.79 8.14 6.20
C SER A 126 -5.11 8.23 4.83
N TYR A 127 -4.72 7.11 4.24
CA TYR A 127 -4.03 7.05 2.94
C TYR A 127 -4.91 7.46 1.76
N TYR A 128 -6.14 6.94 1.67
CA TYR A 128 -7.03 7.22 0.52
C TYR A 128 -7.44 8.70 0.38
N PRO A 129 -7.80 9.42 1.46
CA PRO A 129 -8.07 10.86 1.39
C PRO A 129 -6.84 11.69 1.01
N LEU A 130 -5.65 11.29 1.47
CA LEU A 130 -4.39 11.96 1.13
C LEU A 130 -4.00 11.72 -0.34
N LEU A 131 -4.18 10.49 -0.84
CA LEU A 131 -3.95 10.17 -2.25
C LEU A 131 -4.90 10.95 -3.16
N MET A 132 -6.19 11.01 -2.82
CA MET A 132 -7.19 11.73 -3.62
C MET A 132 -7.00 13.25 -3.58
N SER A 133 -6.66 13.83 -2.42
CA SER A 133 -6.35 15.25 -2.30
C SER A 133 -5.06 15.62 -3.04
N SER A 134 -4.02 14.79 -2.98
CA SER A 134 -2.78 15.03 -3.73
C SER A 134 -2.98 14.93 -5.25
N ALA A 135 -3.76 13.96 -5.75
CA ALA A 135 -4.11 13.87 -7.16
C ALA A 135 -4.90 15.12 -7.62
N SER A 136 -5.83 15.60 -6.79
CA SER A 136 -6.61 16.82 -7.06
C SER A 136 -5.71 18.06 -7.13
N LEU A 137 -4.77 18.22 -6.19
CA LEU A 137 -3.82 19.33 -6.18
C LEU A 137 -2.83 19.30 -7.36
N ILE A 138 -2.39 18.11 -7.77
CA ILE A 138 -1.56 17.94 -8.97
C ILE A 138 -2.35 18.41 -10.19
N VAL A 139 -3.57 17.91 -10.40
CA VAL A 139 -4.44 18.34 -11.51
C VAL A 139 -4.68 19.86 -11.47
N CYS A 140 -4.97 20.43 -10.30
CA CYS A 140 -5.15 21.88 -10.15
C CYS A 140 -3.87 22.66 -10.47
N PHE A 141 -2.68 22.19 -10.05
CA PHE A 141 -1.42 22.83 -10.38
C PHE A 141 -1.11 22.78 -11.87
N TRP A 142 -1.35 21.63 -12.52
CA TRP A 142 -1.22 21.51 -13.97
C TRP A 142 -2.25 22.41 -14.69
N ALA A 143 -3.49 22.50 -14.22
CA ALA A 143 -4.50 23.41 -14.78
C ALA A 143 -4.09 24.89 -14.65
N GLU A 144 -3.45 25.29 -13.56
CA GLU A 144 -2.99 26.67 -13.33
C GLU A 144 -1.67 27.01 -14.06
N LYS A 145 -0.85 26.00 -14.39
CA LYS A 145 0.38 26.18 -15.20
C LYS A 145 0.18 25.98 -16.70
N ILE A 146 -0.96 25.41 -17.13
CA ILE A 146 -1.36 25.23 -18.54
C ILE A 146 -2.29 26.35 -19.10
N PRO A 147 -2.60 27.51 -18.48
CA PRO A 147 -3.36 28.52 -19.22
C PRO A 147 -2.44 29.24 -20.23
N ALA A 148 -2.82 29.12 -21.51
CA ALA A 148 -2.43 29.94 -22.67
C ALA A 148 -1.22 29.51 -23.56
N THR A 149 -1.20 28.28 -24.08
CA THR A 149 -0.48 27.97 -25.34
C THR A 149 -1.32 27.20 -26.37
N LEU A 150 -2.64 27.41 -26.35
CA LEU A 150 -3.51 27.19 -27.52
C LEU A 150 -4.27 28.49 -27.82
#